data_AF-A0AAP1RDZ5-F1
#
_entry.id   AF-A0AAP1RDZ5-F1
#
_cell.length_a   1.000
_cell.length_b   1.000
_cell.length_c   1.000
_cell.angle_alpha   90.00
_cell.angle_beta   90.00
_cell.angle_gamma   90.00
#
_symmetry.space_group_name_H-M   'P 1'
#
loop_
_entity.id
_entity.type
_entity.pdbx_description
1 polymer ?
#
loop_
_entity_poly.entity_id
_entity_poly.type
_entity_poly.pdbx_seq_one_letter_code
_entity_poly.pdbx_strand_id
1 'polypeptide(L)'
;MKIFQTLLISSLLLLVVSCGSERKKYLKSPLDEIITTYIDTQNYSVILTDMDYKEDSDAYFHKYKIILEKNNKTTKPTEDDFDIKRTDWKKVSAITFEEHQKDLGMTVLSKKNGVLDKKSTPAGYNNYVGNQKYGSWERQSNGSSFWAFYGQYHFMSSLLGGSSRRYGRSDYDYYRTNNQGRGSYYGRNNTYGTSSTRNTSSTWNSKPQSFKDKVRTNVKRSATSLRSKGYSSSKSYSNSTKNSRTTRNSNRYRSSSSSRSRSGGYGK
;
A
#
# COMPACT_ATOMS: atom_id res chain seq x y z
N MET A 1 -14.36 -13.04 57.56
CA MET A 1 -14.37 -13.87 56.34
C MET A 1 -15.29 -13.31 55.24
N LYS A 2 -16.52 -12.86 55.52
CA LYS A 2 -17.47 -12.37 54.50
C LYS A 2 -16.97 -11.15 53.68
N ILE A 3 -16.25 -10.22 54.30
CA ILE A 3 -15.70 -9.01 53.64
C ILE A 3 -14.59 -9.33 52.63
N PHE A 4 -13.76 -10.34 52.93
CA PHE A 4 -12.71 -10.80 52.00
C PHE A 4 -13.32 -11.49 50.78
N GLN A 5 -14.41 -12.23 50.97
CA GLN A 5 -15.16 -12.89 49.92
C GLN A 5 -15.84 -11.89 48.98
N THR A 6 -16.43 -10.81 49.52
CA THR A 6 -17.03 -9.73 48.71
C THR A 6 -16.00 -8.92 47.93
N LEU A 7 -14.79 -8.69 48.48
CA LEU A 7 -13.70 -8.02 47.76
C LEU A 7 -13.14 -8.88 46.62
N LEU A 8 -13.04 -10.21 46.82
CA LEU A 8 -12.61 -11.16 45.79
C LEU A 8 -13.62 -11.24 44.64
N ILE A 9 -14.92 -11.23 44.93
CA ILE A 9 -15.98 -11.26 43.91
C ILE A 9 -16.03 -9.93 43.13
N SER A 10 -15.83 -8.78 43.80
CA SER A 10 -15.78 -7.46 43.14
C SER A 10 -14.55 -7.30 42.22
N SER A 11 -13.38 -7.78 42.68
CA SER A 11 -12.16 -7.84 41.86
C SER A 11 -12.32 -8.75 40.64
N LEU A 12 -12.99 -9.89 40.81
CA LEU A 12 -13.28 -10.82 39.71
C LEU A 12 -14.25 -10.21 38.68
N LEU A 13 -15.26 -9.45 39.10
CA LEU A 13 -16.16 -8.73 38.19
C LEU A 13 -15.47 -7.62 37.39
N LEU A 14 -14.52 -6.90 37.99
CA LEU A 14 -13.72 -5.87 37.31
C LEU A 14 -12.79 -6.44 36.22
N LEU A 15 -12.35 -7.70 36.37
CA LEU A 15 -11.53 -8.38 35.36
C LEU A 15 -12.33 -8.80 34.13
N VAL A 16 -13.65 -9.02 34.23
CA VAL A 16 -14.49 -9.44 33.09
C VAL A 16 -14.87 -8.27 32.17
N VAL A 17 -14.88 -7.03 32.68
CA VAL A 17 -15.20 -5.83 31.89
C VAL A 17 -13.97 -5.27 31.14
N SER A 18 -12.76 -5.73 31.49
CA SER A 18 -11.49 -5.19 30.96
C SER A 18 -11.08 -5.78 29.58
N CYS A 19 -11.78 -6.79 29.08
CA CYS A 19 -11.39 -7.50 27.86
C CYS A 19 -12.38 -7.29 26.70
N GLY A 20 -12.62 -6.04 26.34
CA GLY A 20 -13.42 -5.66 25.18
C GLY A 20 -12.67 -4.69 24.28
N SER A 21 -11.67 -5.16 23.52
CA SER A 21 -11.15 -4.32 22.43
C SER A 21 -12.26 -4.16 21.39
N GLU A 22 -12.86 -2.96 21.29
CA GLU A 22 -13.87 -2.67 20.28
C GLU A 22 -13.35 -3.05 18.89
N ARG A 23 -14.14 -3.85 18.16
CA ARG A 23 -13.78 -4.25 16.80
C ARG A 23 -13.73 -3.02 15.91
N LYS A 24 -12.62 -2.85 15.18
CA LYS A 24 -12.45 -1.72 14.26
C LYS A 24 -13.56 -1.70 13.21
N LYS A 25 -14.16 -0.53 12.98
CA LYS A 25 -15.20 -0.29 11.97
C LYS A 25 -14.56 -0.26 10.59
N TYR A 26 -15.04 -1.08 9.67
CA TYR A 26 -14.47 -1.18 8.33
C TYR A 26 -14.99 -0.06 7.41
N LEU A 27 -14.08 0.66 6.75
CA LEU A 27 -14.42 1.60 5.67
C LEU A 27 -14.17 0.93 4.32
N LYS A 28 -15.27 0.70 3.58
CA LYS A 28 -15.21 0.19 2.22
C LYS A 28 -14.58 1.23 1.29
N SER A 29 -13.60 0.82 0.50
CA SER A 29 -12.96 1.65 -0.52
C SER A 29 -13.38 1.23 -1.93
N PRO A 30 -13.20 2.10 -2.95
CA PRO A 30 -13.43 1.73 -4.34
C PRO A 30 -12.57 0.55 -4.80
N LEU A 31 -11.39 0.34 -4.20
CA LEU A 31 -10.58 -0.85 -4.47
C LEU A 31 -11.29 -2.13 -4.02
N ASP A 32 -12.05 -2.08 -2.92
CA ASP A 32 -12.81 -3.23 -2.44
C ASP A 32 -14.00 -3.53 -3.35
N GLU A 33 -14.63 -2.51 -3.91
CA GLU A 33 -15.64 -2.69 -4.96
C GLU A 33 -15.04 -3.39 -6.18
N ILE A 34 -13.87 -2.95 -6.65
CA ILE A 34 -13.16 -3.58 -7.76
C ILE A 34 -12.81 -5.04 -7.44
N ILE A 35 -12.36 -5.34 -6.22
CA ILE A 35 -12.10 -6.73 -5.79
C ILE A 35 -13.35 -7.59 -5.91
N THR A 36 -14.49 -7.09 -5.43
CA THR A 36 -15.77 -7.81 -5.49
C THR A 36 -16.27 -7.95 -6.93
N THR A 37 -16.19 -6.90 -7.75
CA THR A 37 -16.66 -6.93 -9.15
C THR A 37 -15.87 -7.93 -10.00
N TYR A 38 -14.57 -8.07 -9.77
CA TYR A 38 -13.70 -8.97 -10.55
C TYR A 38 -13.23 -10.18 -9.74
N ILE A 39 -14.09 -10.67 -8.83
CA ILE A 39 -13.75 -11.79 -7.96
C ILE A 39 -13.42 -13.06 -8.75
N ASP A 40 -14.10 -13.30 -9.88
CA ASP A 40 -13.90 -14.48 -10.74
C ASP A 40 -12.75 -14.33 -11.74
N THR A 41 -12.17 -13.14 -11.86
CA THR A 41 -11.00 -12.91 -12.73
C THR A 41 -9.74 -13.40 -12.04
N GLN A 42 -8.93 -14.21 -12.72
CA GLN A 42 -7.72 -14.79 -12.12
C GLN A 42 -6.53 -13.84 -12.13
N ASN A 43 -6.43 -13.00 -13.16
CA ASN A 43 -5.32 -12.10 -13.39
C ASN A 43 -5.82 -10.69 -13.70
N TYR A 44 -5.52 -9.74 -12.82
CA TYR A 44 -5.79 -8.32 -13.09
C TYR A 44 -4.81 -7.41 -12.36
N SER A 45 -4.69 -6.18 -12.84
CA SER A 45 -3.92 -5.11 -12.19
C SER A 45 -4.72 -3.82 -12.18
N VAL A 46 -4.70 -3.11 -11.06
CA VAL A 46 -5.34 -1.81 -10.88
C VAL A 46 -4.27 -0.76 -10.61
N ILE A 47 -4.22 0.24 -11.46
CA ILE A 47 -3.26 1.34 -11.40
C ILE A 47 -3.98 2.59 -10.91
N LEU A 48 -3.42 3.27 -9.91
CA LEU A 48 -3.89 4.59 -9.50
C LEU A 48 -3.40 5.62 -10.53
N THR A 49 -4.29 6.11 -11.38
CA THR A 49 -3.91 7.01 -12.49
C THR A 49 -4.02 8.47 -12.14
N ASP A 50 -4.91 8.82 -11.20
CA ASP A 50 -5.03 10.18 -10.70
C ASP A 50 -5.58 10.20 -9.28
N MET A 51 -5.35 11.32 -8.58
CA MET A 51 -5.93 11.60 -7.28
C MET A 51 -6.17 13.09 -7.12
N ASP A 52 -7.17 13.48 -6.33
CA ASP A 52 -7.47 14.89 -6.10
C ASP A 52 -8.08 15.12 -4.72
N TYR A 53 -7.98 16.36 -4.27
CA TYR A 53 -8.65 16.86 -3.08
C TYR A 53 -9.50 18.06 -3.46
N LYS A 54 -10.79 17.97 -3.17
CA LYS A 54 -11.77 19.02 -3.45
C LYS A 54 -12.02 19.82 -2.17
N GLU A 55 -11.53 21.07 -2.16
CA GLU A 55 -11.59 21.95 -0.98
C GLU A 55 -13.03 22.38 -0.66
N ASP A 56 -13.88 22.56 -1.67
CA ASP A 56 -15.29 22.92 -1.57
C ASP A 56 -16.13 21.88 -0.81
N SER A 57 -15.77 20.60 -0.96
CA SER A 57 -16.51 19.47 -0.39
C SER A 57 -15.73 18.70 0.67
N ASP A 58 -14.55 19.19 1.05
CA ASP A 58 -13.56 18.52 1.92
C ASP A 58 -13.44 17.01 1.62
N ALA A 59 -13.30 16.68 0.34
CA ALA A 59 -13.41 15.30 -0.13
C ALA A 59 -12.20 14.85 -0.97
N TYR A 60 -11.80 13.61 -0.75
CA TYR A 60 -10.68 12.95 -1.41
C TYR A 60 -11.18 12.05 -2.54
N PHE A 61 -10.49 12.05 -3.67
CA PHE A 61 -10.88 11.27 -4.84
C PHE A 61 -9.70 10.55 -5.48
N HIS A 62 -9.97 9.37 -6.05
CA HIS A 62 -9.03 8.61 -6.86
C HIS A 62 -9.63 8.28 -8.23
N LYS A 63 -8.78 8.09 -9.23
CA LYS A 63 -9.09 7.48 -10.52
C LYS A 63 -8.22 6.27 -10.75
N TYR A 64 -8.82 5.22 -11.32
CA TYR A 64 -8.15 3.95 -11.53
C TYR A 64 -8.21 3.52 -12.99
N LYS A 65 -7.16 2.83 -13.43
CA LYS A 65 -7.15 2.02 -14.64
C LYS A 65 -7.05 0.56 -14.24
N ILE A 66 -7.93 -0.27 -14.78
CA ILE A 66 -8.04 -1.69 -14.47
C ILE A 66 -7.68 -2.45 -15.74
N ILE A 67 -6.67 -3.30 -15.64
CA ILE A 67 -6.20 -4.18 -16.70
C ILE A 67 -6.66 -5.59 -16.33
N LEU A 68 -7.65 -6.11 -17.04
CA LEU A 68 -8.19 -7.45 -16.85
C LEU A 68 -7.59 -8.36 -17.91
N GLU A 69 -7.07 -9.52 -17.52
CA GLU A 69 -6.64 -10.55 -18.46
C GLU A 69 -7.70 -11.64 -18.52
N LYS A 70 -8.22 -11.88 -19.72
CA LYS A 70 -9.20 -12.94 -20.00
C LYS A 70 -8.51 -14.30 -19.86
N ASN A 71 -9.23 -15.28 -19.32
CA ASN A 71 -8.78 -16.66 -19.26
C ASN A 71 -8.89 -17.30 -20.65
N ASN A 72 -8.01 -16.92 -21.58
CA ASN A 72 -7.99 -17.51 -22.90
C ASN A 72 -7.02 -18.69 -22.94
N LYS A 73 -7.55 -19.87 -23.31
CA LYS A 73 -6.82 -21.14 -23.48
C LYS A 73 -5.98 -21.17 -24.77
N THR A 74 -5.93 -20.07 -25.52
CA THR A 74 -5.23 -19.97 -26.79
C THR A 74 -3.72 -19.86 -26.59
N THR A 75 -2.98 -20.52 -27.47
CA THR A 75 -1.52 -20.75 -27.37
C THR A 75 -0.68 -19.48 -27.55
N LYS A 76 -1.26 -18.39 -28.05
CA LYS A 76 -0.59 -17.09 -28.26
C LYS A 76 -1.50 -15.96 -27.79
N PRO A 77 -1.28 -15.41 -26.60
CA PRO A 77 -2.12 -14.35 -26.11
C PRO A 77 -1.92 -13.06 -26.92
N THR A 78 -2.97 -12.29 -27.20
CA THR A 78 -2.94 -11.04 -28.01
C THR A 78 -3.55 -9.87 -27.24
N GLU A 79 -3.62 -8.67 -27.86
CA GLU A 79 -4.29 -7.50 -27.27
C GLU A 79 -5.75 -7.78 -26.87
N ASP A 80 -6.45 -8.60 -27.67
CA ASP A 80 -7.86 -8.97 -27.44
C ASP A 80 -8.09 -9.77 -26.14
N ASP A 81 -7.03 -10.32 -25.56
CA ASP A 81 -7.07 -11.02 -24.28
C ASP A 81 -7.09 -10.08 -23.08
N PHE A 82 -6.99 -8.76 -23.31
CA PHE A 82 -7.03 -7.75 -22.27
C PHE A 82 -8.26 -6.87 -22.39
N ASP A 83 -8.96 -6.67 -21.27
CA ASP A 83 -10.02 -5.68 -21.17
C ASP A 83 -9.56 -4.54 -20.25
N ILE A 84 -9.58 -3.31 -20.79
CA ILE A 84 -9.07 -2.13 -20.11
C ILE A 84 -10.24 -1.26 -19.68
N LYS A 85 -10.50 -1.23 -18.37
CA LYS A 85 -11.52 -0.34 -17.79
C LYS A 85 -10.86 0.88 -17.15
N ARG A 86 -11.52 2.02 -17.24
CA ARG A 86 -11.15 3.25 -16.53
C ARG A 86 -12.30 3.65 -15.64
N THR A 87 -12.00 4.11 -14.44
CA THR A 87 -13.02 4.65 -13.53
C THR A 87 -13.12 6.16 -13.68
N ASP A 88 -14.30 6.69 -13.44
CA ASP A 88 -14.44 8.10 -13.07
C ASP A 88 -13.80 8.39 -11.72
N TRP A 89 -13.89 9.65 -11.29
CA TRP A 89 -13.50 10.06 -9.94
C TRP A 89 -14.33 9.31 -8.90
N LYS A 90 -13.67 8.48 -8.09
CA LYS A 90 -14.29 7.76 -6.98
C LYS A 90 -13.90 8.43 -5.67
N LYS A 91 -14.89 8.82 -4.88
CA LYS A 91 -14.67 9.36 -3.53
C LYS A 91 -14.03 8.28 -2.65
N VAL A 92 -13.04 8.66 -1.85
CA VAL A 92 -12.34 7.78 -0.93
C VAL A 92 -12.30 8.37 0.47
N SER A 93 -12.14 7.50 1.48
CA SER A 93 -11.91 7.96 2.85
C SER A 93 -10.53 8.60 2.99
N ALA A 94 -10.35 9.47 3.99
CA ALA A 94 -9.03 10.03 4.31
C ALA A 94 -8.00 8.95 4.64
N ILE A 95 -8.41 7.84 5.28
CA ILE A 95 -7.51 6.69 5.54
C ILE A 95 -7.00 6.10 4.21
N THR A 96 -7.91 5.84 3.27
CA THR A 96 -7.56 5.28 1.96
C THR A 96 -6.68 6.23 1.15
N PHE A 97 -7.00 7.53 1.15
CA PHE A 97 -6.18 8.53 0.45
C PHE A 97 -4.78 8.62 1.06
N GLU A 98 -4.66 8.66 2.39
CA GLU A 98 -3.36 8.71 3.07
C GLU A 98 -2.50 7.48 2.75
N GLU A 99 -3.10 6.29 2.68
CA GLU A 99 -2.42 5.03 2.34
C GLU A 99 -1.89 4.97 0.92
N HIS A 100 -2.49 5.73 0.00
CA HIS A 100 -2.20 5.70 -1.44
C HIS A 100 -1.66 7.03 -1.98
N GLN A 101 -1.44 8.05 -1.14
CA GLN A 101 -0.94 9.36 -1.55
C GLN A 101 0.43 9.33 -2.26
N LYS A 102 1.17 8.24 -2.11
CA LYS A 102 2.48 8.01 -2.74
C LYS A 102 2.39 7.09 -3.97
N ASP A 103 1.22 6.56 -4.27
CA ASP A 103 1.03 5.46 -5.22
C ASP A 103 0.61 5.91 -6.61
N LEU A 104 0.69 7.20 -6.92
CA LEU A 104 0.30 7.69 -8.23
C LEU A 104 1.14 7.02 -9.33
N GLY A 105 0.47 6.48 -10.35
CA GLY A 105 1.09 5.74 -11.45
C GLY A 105 1.62 4.35 -11.08
N MET A 106 1.25 3.83 -9.91
CA MET A 106 1.62 2.51 -9.40
C MET A 106 0.46 1.53 -9.53
N THR A 107 0.77 0.23 -9.65
CA THR A 107 -0.22 -0.81 -9.36
C THR A 107 -0.50 -0.77 -7.86
N VAL A 108 -1.75 -0.51 -7.46
CA VAL A 108 -2.19 -0.46 -6.05
C VAL A 108 -2.93 -1.72 -5.60
N LEU A 109 -3.39 -2.51 -6.58
CA LEU A 109 -4.07 -3.77 -6.36
C LEU A 109 -3.76 -4.67 -7.55
N SER A 110 -3.48 -5.94 -7.28
CA SER A 110 -3.26 -6.93 -8.30
C SER A 110 -3.79 -8.29 -7.88
N LYS A 111 -4.16 -9.09 -8.85
CA LYS A 111 -4.43 -10.51 -8.68
C LYS A 111 -3.62 -11.27 -9.71
N LYS A 112 -2.92 -12.31 -9.27
CA LYS A 112 -2.11 -13.17 -10.13
C LYS A 112 -2.40 -14.62 -9.78
N ASN A 113 -2.85 -15.40 -10.76
CA ASN A 113 -3.23 -16.80 -10.60
C ASN A 113 -4.15 -17.02 -9.38
N GLY A 114 -5.16 -16.15 -9.20
CA GLY A 114 -6.08 -16.25 -8.07
C GLY A 114 -5.62 -15.53 -6.80
N VAL A 115 -4.33 -15.24 -6.66
CA VAL A 115 -3.76 -14.65 -5.44
C VAL A 115 -3.84 -13.13 -5.49
N LEU A 116 -4.56 -12.55 -4.55
CA LEU A 116 -4.72 -11.10 -4.39
C LEU A 116 -3.51 -10.48 -3.66
N ASP A 117 -2.94 -9.42 -4.21
CA ASP A 117 -1.94 -8.59 -3.56
C ASP A 117 -2.36 -7.10 -3.59
N LYS A 118 -2.46 -6.49 -2.40
CA LYS A 118 -2.82 -5.07 -2.20
C LYS A 118 -1.60 -4.16 -2.02
N LYS A 119 -0.39 -4.67 -2.25
CA LYS A 119 0.86 -3.91 -2.14
C LYS A 119 1.07 -3.04 -3.37
N SER A 120 1.52 -1.81 -3.12
CA SER A 120 1.77 -0.86 -4.20
C SER A 120 3.12 -1.17 -4.84
N THR A 121 3.17 -1.33 -6.16
CA THR A 121 4.40 -1.65 -6.90
C THR A 121 4.45 -0.90 -8.24
N PRO A 122 5.65 -0.71 -8.83
CA PRO A 122 5.75 -0.09 -10.15
C PRO A 122 4.82 -0.80 -11.13
N ALA A 123 4.03 -0.03 -11.87
CA ALA A 123 3.01 -0.62 -12.72
C ALA A 123 3.64 -1.65 -13.66
N GLY A 124 3.12 -2.87 -13.64
CA GLY A 124 3.61 -4.00 -14.43
C GLY A 124 4.49 -5.00 -13.71
N TYR A 125 5.17 -4.62 -12.62
CA TYR A 125 6.11 -5.51 -11.91
C TYR A 125 5.46 -6.76 -11.32
N ASN A 126 4.19 -6.65 -10.93
CA ASN A 126 3.43 -7.72 -10.30
C ASN A 126 3.04 -8.85 -11.28
N ASN A 127 2.55 -8.51 -12.48
CA ASN A 127 1.94 -9.47 -13.41
C ASN A 127 2.70 -9.66 -14.72
N TYR A 128 3.30 -8.59 -15.27
CA TYR A 128 3.72 -8.55 -16.69
C TYR A 128 5.25 -8.49 -16.88
N VAL A 129 5.93 -7.59 -16.17
CA VAL A 129 7.38 -7.40 -16.29
C VAL A 129 8.11 -8.58 -15.65
N GLY A 130 9.09 -9.13 -16.37
CA GLY A 130 9.86 -10.31 -15.96
C GLY A 130 9.12 -11.64 -16.15
N ASN A 131 7.91 -11.63 -16.70
CA ASN A 131 7.17 -12.84 -17.05
C ASN A 131 7.37 -13.16 -18.54
N GLN A 132 8.07 -14.26 -18.82
CA GLN A 132 8.44 -14.68 -20.18
C GLN A 132 7.26 -14.89 -21.13
N LYS A 133 6.03 -15.02 -20.60
CA LYS A 133 4.80 -15.02 -21.39
C LYS A 133 4.64 -13.74 -22.21
N TYR A 134 5.03 -12.59 -21.66
CA TYR A 134 4.77 -11.28 -22.27
C TYR A 134 5.99 -10.61 -22.91
N GLY A 135 7.18 -11.13 -22.70
CA GLY A 135 8.40 -10.48 -23.18
C GLY A 135 9.69 -11.12 -22.72
N SER A 136 10.79 -10.42 -22.98
CA SER A 136 12.16 -10.83 -22.67
C SER A 136 12.99 -9.66 -22.15
N TRP A 137 14.13 -9.99 -21.51
CA TRP A 137 15.13 -9.00 -21.14
C TRP A 137 16.09 -8.79 -22.31
N GLU A 138 16.08 -7.60 -22.89
CA GLU A 138 16.97 -7.23 -24.00
C GLU A 138 18.22 -6.53 -23.48
N ARG A 139 19.38 -6.93 -24.01
CA ARG A 139 20.68 -6.36 -23.62
C ARG A 139 21.02 -5.17 -24.49
N GLN A 140 21.42 -4.07 -23.87
CA GLN A 140 21.92 -2.87 -24.52
C GLN A 140 23.43 -2.97 -24.73
N SER A 141 23.96 -2.16 -25.65
CA SER A 141 25.40 -2.05 -25.94
C SER A 141 26.23 -1.70 -24.69
N ASN A 142 25.67 -0.94 -23.75
CA ASN A 142 26.31 -0.58 -22.48
C ASN A 142 26.28 -1.69 -21.41
N GLY A 143 25.84 -2.91 -21.76
CA GLY A 143 25.76 -4.06 -20.85
C GLY A 143 24.56 -4.08 -19.91
N SER A 144 23.75 -3.01 -19.86
CA SER A 144 22.49 -3.01 -19.11
C SER A 144 21.41 -3.79 -19.87
N SER A 145 20.39 -4.28 -19.15
CA SER A 145 19.23 -4.92 -19.78
C SER A 145 17.93 -4.21 -19.42
N PHE A 146 16.98 -4.20 -20.36
CA PHE A 146 15.64 -3.68 -20.15
C PHE A 146 14.58 -4.68 -20.58
N TRP A 147 13.39 -4.58 -20.00
CA TRP A 147 12.26 -5.43 -20.39
C TRP A 147 11.68 -4.96 -21.72
N ALA A 148 11.61 -5.85 -22.69
CA ALA A 148 10.89 -5.64 -23.94
C ALA A 148 9.68 -6.56 -24.00
N PHE A 149 8.51 -5.99 -24.28
CA PHE A 149 7.31 -6.78 -24.55
C PHE A 149 7.40 -7.37 -25.96
N TYR A 150 6.91 -8.60 -26.16
CA TYR A 150 6.75 -9.14 -27.51
C TYR A 150 5.79 -8.27 -28.34
N GLY A 151 5.90 -8.32 -29.67
CA GLY A 151 5.12 -7.45 -30.57
C GLY A 151 3.62 -7.47 -30.28
N GLN A 152 3.06 -8.66 -29.99
CA GLN A 152 1.64 -8.79 -29.66
C GLN A 152 1.22 -8.18 -28.30
N TYR A 153 2.19 -7.77 -27.47
CA TYR A 153 1.98 -7.05 -26.20
C TYR A 153 2.61 -5.66 -26.19
N HIS A 154 3.00 -5.10 -27.34
CA HIS A 154 3.67 -3.80 -27.37
C HIS A 154 2.82 -2.70 -26.71
N PHE A 155 1.48 -2.78 -26.83
CA PHE A 155 0.51 -1.87 -26.21
C PHE A 155 0.62 -1.80 -24.68
N MET A 156 1.15 -2.86 -24.04
CA MET A 156 1.34 -2.94 -22.59
C MET A 156 2.27 -1.83 -22.07
N SER A 157 3.26 -1.41 -22.87
CA SER A 157 4.13 -0.28 -22.54
C SER A 157 3.32 1.01 -22.32
N SER A 158 2.37 1.30 -23.21
CA SER A 158 1.45 2.43 -23.11
C SER A 158 0.52 2.33 -21.91
N LEU A 159 0.04 1.12 -21.59
CA LEU A 159 -0.86 0.92 -20.46
C LEU A 159 -0.19 1.14 -19.10
N LEU A 160 1.07 0.72 -18.95
CA LEU A 160 1.78 0.66 -17.68
C LEU A 160 2.63 1.91 -17.35
N GLY A 161 2.58 2.96 -18.17
CA GLY A 161 3.28 4.21 -17.91
C GLY A 161 3.91 4.88 -19.13
N GLY A 162 3.56 4.45 -20.34
CA GLY A 162 3.98 5.10 -21.58
C GLY A 162 5.35 4.66 -22.07
N SER A 163 5.68 5.09 -23.30
CA SER A 163 6.95 4.80 -23.99
C SER A 163 8.20 5.28 -23.23
N SER A 164 8.07 6.25 -22.33
CA SER A 164 9.15 6.75 -21.49
C SER A 164 9.52 5.82 -20.33
N ARG A 165 8.67 4.84 -19.98
CA ARG A 165 8.91 3.94 -18.85
C ARG A 165 9.66 2.69 -19.32
N ARG A 166 10.99 2.75 -19.24
CA ARG A 166 11.85 1.57 -19.40
C ARG A 166 12.02 0.85 -18.06
N TYR A 167 11.80 -0.46 -18.06
CA TYR A 167 12.03 -1.30 -16.89
C TYR A 167 13.44 -1.88 -16.98
N GLY A 168 14.35 -1.43 -16.11
CA GLY A 168 15.71 -1.96 -16.04
C GLY A 168 15.75 -3.29 -15.30
N ARG A 169 16.59 -4.23 -15.78
CA ARG A 169 16.72 -5.56 -15.16
C ARG A 169 17.24 -5.49 -13.73
N SER A 170 18.21 -4.63 -13.45
CA SER A 170 18.75 -4.43 -12.10
C SER A 170 17.68 -3.99 -11.10
N ASP A 171 16.83 -3.04 -11.49
CA ASP A 171 15.75 -2.53 -10.63
C ASP A 171 14.69 -3.60 -10.38
N TYR A 172 14.37 -4.38 -11.42
CA TYR A 172 13.43 -5.49 -11.31
C TYR A 172 13.99 -6.62 -10.43
N ASP A 173 15.24 -7.00 -10.61
CA ASP A 173 15.88 -8.05 -9.80
C ASP A 173 15.96 -7.65 -8.33
N TYR A 174 16.25 -6.38 -8.04
CA TYR A 174 16.16 -5.85 -6.68
C TYR A 174 14.74 -5.94 -6.13
N TYR A 175 13.73 -5.51 -6.88
CA TYR A 175 12.32 -5.66 -6.47
C TYR A 175 11.99 -7.13 -6.17
N ARG A 176 12.31 -8.03 -7.11
CA ARG A 176 12.02 -9.46 -7.04
C ARG A 176 12.66 -10.12 -5.82
N THR A 177 13.93 -9.79 -5.56
CA THR A 177 14.72 -10.41 -4.48
C THR A 177 14.38 -9.82 -3.12
N ASN A 178 14.27 -8.50 -3.03
CA ASN A 178 14.24 -7.80 -1.75
C ASN A 178 12.84 -7.38 -1.30
N ASN A 179 11.87 -7.27 -2.21
CA ASN A 179 10.58 -6.67 -1.90
C ASN A 179 9.35 -7.48 -2.33
N GLN A 180 9.46 -8.36 -3.32
CA GLN A 180 8.31 -9.13 -3.79
C GLN A 180 7.65 -9.87 -2.62
N GLY A 181 6.35 -9.63 -2.43
CA GLY A 181 5.57 -10.21 -1.34
C GLY A 181 5.75 -9.56 0.04
N ARG A 182 6.75 -8.69 0.27
CA ARG A 182 7.07 -8.14 1.60
C ARG A 182 6.37 -6.83 1.94
N GLY A 183 6.28 -5.91 1.00
CA GLY A 183 5.68 -4.58 1.22
C GLY A 183 5.44 -3.82 -0.08
N SER A 184 4.99 -2.58 0.05
CA SER A 184 4.90 -1.68 -1.11
C SER A 184 6.31 -1.24 -1.55
N TYR A 185 6.57 -1.20 -2.85
CA TYR A 185 7.86 -0.87 -3.45
C TYR A 185 7.76 0.39 -4.31
N TYR A 186 8.67 1.35 -4.11
CA TYR A 186 8.71 2.61 -4.86
C TYR A 186 9.99 2.77 -5.68
N GLY A 187 10.75 1.69 -5.87
CA GLY A 187 12.11 1.77 -6.43
C GLY A 187 13.17 1.94 -5.35
N ARG A 188 14.42 1.60 -5.68
CA ARG A 188 15.56 1.70 -4.74
C ARG A 188 15.73 3.11 -4.16
N ASN A 189 15.50 4.13 -4.99
CA ASN A 189 15.62 5.54 -4.62
C ASN A 189 14.25 6.26 -4.63
N ASN A 190 13.13 5.56 -4.40
CA ASN A 190 11.77 6.11 -4.47
C ASN A 190 11.46 6.81 -5.82
N THR A 191 11.96 6.23 -6.91
CA THR A 191 11.85 6.75 -8.29
C THR A 191 10.45 6.55 -8.90
N TYR A 192 9.62 5.72 -8.27
CA TYR A 192 8.25 5.44 -8.69
C TYR A 192 7.24 6.00 -7.69
N GLY A 193 5.98 6.11 -8.12
CA GLY A 193 4.92 6.70 -7.31
C GLY A 193 4.76 8.20 -7.55
N THR A 194 4.14 8.88 -6.59
CA THR A 194 3.81 10.31 -6.69
C THR A 194 5.03 11.22 -6.77
N SER A 195 6.19 10.80 -6.27
CA SER A 195 7.47 11.51 -6.44
C SER A 195 8.06 11.38 -7.85
N SER A 196 7.53 10.49 -8.69
CA SER A 196 8.06 10.24 -10.01
C SER A 196 7.69 11.35 -10.99
N THR A 197 8.67 11.91 -11.68
CA THR A 197 8.49 12.85 -12.80
C THR A 197 7.83 12.21 -14.02
N ARG A 198 7.68 10.88 -14.03
CA ARG A 198 7.16 10.11 -15.17
C ARG A 198 5.62 10.05 -15.24
N ASN A 199 4.91 10.57 -14.24
CA ASN A 199 3.44 10.56 -14.18
C ASN A 199 2.86 11.87 -14.73
N THR A 200 3.19 12.23 -15.96
CA THR A 200 2.86 13.53 -16.56
C THR A 200 1.38 13.70 -16.89
N SER A 201 0.61 12.61 -17.01
CA SER A 201 -0.81 12.64 -17.37
C SER A 201 -1.77 12.87 -16.20
N SER A 202 -1.26 13.01 -14.97
CA SER A 202 -2.10 13.16 -13.76
C SER A 202 -2.28 14.64 -13.41
N THR A 203 -3.53 15.02 -13.15
CA THR A 203 -3.87 16.38 -12.72
C THR A 203 -3.32 16.71 -11.33
N TRP A 204 -3.05 15.71 -10.50
CA TRP A 204 -2.37 15.88 -9.21
C TRP A 204 -0.98 16.50 -9.35
N ASN A 205 -0.21 16.06 -10.35
CA ASN A 205 1.18 16.47 -10.49
C ASN A 205 1.32 17.91 -10.95
N SER A 206 0.35 18.43 -11.70
CA SER A 206 0.29 19.84 -12.09
C SER A 206 -0.15 20.77 -10.95
N LYS A 207 -0.61 20.25 -9.80
CA LYS A 207 -1.00 21.10 -8.66
C LYS A 207 0.24 21.75 -8.02
N PRO A 208 0.11 22.99 -7.51
CA PRO A 208 1.18 23.67 -6.77
C PRO A 208 1.66 22.84 -5.57
N GLN A 209 2.94 23.01 -5.20
CA GLN A 209 3.51 22.29 -4.07
C GLN A 209 2.82 22.67 -2.75
N SER A 210 2.47 23.94 -2.56
CA SER A 210 1.70 24.44 -1.41
C SER A 210 0.35 23.73 -1.24
N PHE A 211 -0.37 23.51 -2.34
CA PHE A 211 -1.62 22.75 -2.34
C PHE A 211 -1.37 21.31 -1.88
N LYS A 212 -0.38 20.62 -2.48
CA LYS A 212 -0.05 19.23 -2.13
C LYS A 212 0.34 19.09 -0.65
N ASP A 213 1.07 20.06 -0.09
CA ASP A 213 1.48 20.05 1.31
C ASP A 213 0.32 20.32 2.29
N LYS A 214 -0.60 21.21 1.91
CA LYS A 214 -1.88 21.39 2.63
C LYS A 214 -2.67 20.08 2.65
N VAL A 215 -2.83 19.42 1.51
CA VAL A 215 -3.57 18.15 1.42
C VAL A 215 -2.90 17.06 2.27
N ARG A 216 -1.57 16.92 2.23
CA ARG A 216 -0.83 15.96 3.06
C ARG A 216 -1.07 16.17 4.56
N THR A 217 -1.15 17.43 4.98
CA THR A 217 -1.42 17.78 6.39
C THR A 217 -2.88 17.47 6.76
N ASN A 218 -3.83 17.86 5.92
CA ASN A 218 -5.26 17.65 6.15
C ASN A 218 -5.59 16.16 6.18
N VAL A 219 -5.14 15.39 5.19
CA VAL A 219 -5.46 13.97 5.11
C VAL A 219 -4.91 13.21 6.32
N LYS A 220 -3.71 13.55 6.80
CA LYS A 220 -3.11 12.92 7.99
C LYS A 220 -3.97 13.19 9.24
N ARG A 221 -4.45 14.42 9.42
CA ARG A 221 -5.34 14.78 10.53
C ARG A 221 -6.68 14.05 10.44
N SER A 222 -7.32 14.07 9.27
CA SER A 222 -8.62 13.41 9.04
C SER A 222 -8.51 11.89 9.19
N ALA A 223 -7.46 11.27 8.66
CA ALA A 223 -7.20 9.83 8.82
C ALA A 223 -6.95 9.46 10.29
N THR A 224 -6.21 10.29 11.04
CA THR A 224 -5.96 10.09 12.48
C THR A 224 -7.27 10.14 13.28
N SER A 225 -8.13 11.13 12.98
CA SER A 225 -9.45 11.24 13.61
C SER A 225 -10.35 10.03 13.31
N LEU A 226 -10.33 9.51 12.08
CA LEU A 226 -11.07 8.28 11.74
C LEU A 226 -10.52 7.07 12.49
N ARG A 227 -9.19 6.92 12.55
CA ARG A 227 -8.57 5.80 13.29
C ARG A 227 -8.85 5.85 14.79
N SER A 228 -8.89 7.04 15.41
CA SER A 228 -9.24 7.19 16.84
C SER A 228 -10.70 6.82 17.14
N LYS A 229 -11.59 6.97 16.15
CA LYS A 229 -12.98 6.49 16.20
C LYS A 229 -13.12 4.99 15.87
N GLY A 230 -12.00 4.27 15.75
CA GLY A 230 -11.97 2.83 15.49
C GLY A 230 -12.08 2.46 14.01
N TYR A 231 -12.04 3.40 13.05
CA TYR A 231 -12.13 3.06 11.64
C TYR A 231 -10.83 2.48 11.07
N SER A 232 -10.94 1.55 10.12
CA SER A 232 -9.82 0.92 9.41
C SER A 232 -10.13 0.69 7.94
N SER A 233 -9.09 0.69 7.10
CA SER A 233 -9.17 0.26 5.70
C SER A 233 -8.88 -1.23 5.53
N SER A 234 -9.10 -1.72 4.31
CA SER A 234 -8.81 -3.10 3.90
C SER A 234 -7.33 -3.42 3.73
N LYS A 235 -6.47 -2.41 3.51
CA LYS A 235 -5.00 -2.54 3.47
C LYS A 235 -4.42 -2.68 4.87
N SER A 236 -5.03 -1.99 5.85
CA SER A 236 -4.66 -2.09 7.26
C SER A 236 -5.07 -3.41 7.93
N TYR A 237 -6.13 -4.07 7.43
CA TYR A 237 -6.62 -5.33 8.00
C TYR A 237 -5.65 -6.52 7.77
N SER A 238 -4.96 -6.59 6.62
CA SER A 238 -4.01 -7.69 6.33
C SER A 238 -2.75 -7.67 7.20
N ASN A 239 -2.41 -6.51 7.79
CA ASN A 239 -1.25 -6.36 8.68
C ASN A 239 -1.59 -6.64 10.15
N SER A 240 -2.87 -6.70 10.51
CA SER A 240 -3.31 -6.93 11.90
C SER A 240 -2.95 -8.34 12.41
N THR A 241 -2.75 -9.31 11.53
CA THR A 241 -2.40 -10.68 11.92
C THR A 241 -0.88 -10.88 12.14
N LYS A 242 -0.03 -9.88 11.85
CA LYS A 242 1.43 -10.01 11.91
C LYS A 242 2.15 -9.14 12.93
N ASN A 243 1.47 -8.27 13.68
CA ASN A 243 2.16 -7.44 14.67
C ASN A 243 1.25 -6.98 15.81
N SER A 244 0.96 -7.87 16.76
CA SER A 244 0.61 -7.51 18.14
C SER A 244 1.86 -7.50 19.03
N ARG A 245 2.98 -6.95 18.54
CA ARG A 245 4.03 -6.45 19.44
C ARG A 245 3.77 -4.97 19.68
N THR A 246 2.97 -4.71 20.70
CA THR A 246 2.86 -3.41 21.34
C THR A 246 4.25 -2.93 21.73
N THR A 247 4.84 -2.03 20.96
CA THR A 247 5.95 -1.20 21.44
C THR A 247 5.35 -0.22 22.45
N ARG A 248 5.33 -0.62 23.73
CA ARG A 248 5.07 0.31 24.82
C ARG A 248 6.19 1.36 24.78
N ASN A 249 5.79 2.59 24.46
CA ASN A 249 6.65 3.77 24.54
C ASN A 249 7.01 4.01 26.02
N SER A 250 8.15 3.49 26.46
CA SER A 250 8.69 3.75 27.80
C SER A 250 9.61 4.97 27.76
N ASN A 251 9.02 6.16 27.63
CA ASN A 251 9.71 7.42 27.92
C ASN A 251 8.90 8.21 28.95
N ARG A 252 9.15 7.94 30.23
CA ARG A 252 8.87 8.90 31.28
C ARG A 252 9.80 8.68 32.48
N TYR A 253 10.52 9.75 32.81
CA TYR A 253 11.36 9.99 34.00
C TYR A 253 12.81 9.48 33.94
N ARG A 254 13.69 10.36 33.42
CA ARG A 254 15.06 10.50 33.94
C ARG A 254 14.99 11.48 35.11
N SER A 255 15.13 10.99 36.33
CA SER A 255 15.50 11.81 37.48
C SER A 255 16.83 11.31 38.02
N SER A 256 17.80 12.21 38.00
CA SER A 256 19.09 12.11 38.66
C SER A 256 18.93 11.86 40.17
N SER A 257 19.70 10.93 40.71
CA SER A 257 20.30 11.11 42.03
C SER A 257 21.55 10.24 42.14
N SER A 258 22.70 10.92 42.20
CA SER A 258 23.90 10.36 42.78
C SER A 258 23.70 10.26 44.29
N SER A 259 23.79 9.06 44.84
CA SER A 259 24.03 8.89 46.28
C SER A 259 25.09 7.82 46.46
N ARG A 260 26.28 8.34 46.74
CA ARG A 260 27.49 7.66 47.17
C ARG A 260 27.32 7.41 48.67
N SER A 261 27.36 6.17 49.12
CA SER A 261 27.57 5.85 50.53
C SER A 261 28.31 4.52 50.69
N ARG A 262 29.27 4.57 51.61
CA ARG A 262 30.39 3.66 51.88
C ARG A 262 30.00 2.53 52.86
N SER A 263 30.94 1.56 52.96
CA SER A 263 31.32 0.68 54.09
C SER A 263 31.01 -0.80 53.83
N GLY A 264 31.90 -1.78 54.00
CA GLY A 264 33.29 -1.86 54.51
C GLY A 264 33.57 -3.33 54.88
N GLY A 265 34.82 -3.80 54.89
CA GLY A 265 35.16 -5.11 55.49
C GLY A 265 36.38 -5.87 54.95
N TYR A 266 37.54 -5.62 55.57
CA TYR A 266 38.75 -6.41 55.84
C TYR A 266 39.14 -7.69 55.05
N GLY A 267 40.45 -7.75 54.75
CA GLY A 267 41.27 -8.98 54.70
C GLY A 267 42.73 -8.62 55.00
N LYS A 268 43.29 -9.23 56.05
CA LYS A 268 44.72 -9.23 56.39
C LYS A 268 45.50 -10.10 55.43
#